data_AF-A0A3P7MQE0-F1
#
_entry.id   AF-A0A3P7MQE0-F1
#
_cell.length_a   1.000
_cell.length_b   1.000
_cell.length_c   1.000
_cell.angle_alpha   90.00
_cell.angle_beta   90.00
_cell.angle_gamma   90.00
#
_symmetry.space_group_name_H-M   'P 1'
#
loop_
_entity.id
_entity.type
_entity.pdbx_description
1 polymer ?
#
loop_
_entity_poly.entity_id
_entity_poly.type
_entity_poly.pdbx_seq_one_letter_code
_entity_poly.pdbx_strand_id
1 'polypeptide(L)' 'MIKTKCQLKAYFSRVWRENRRRIVGFPARHHARYGNEMYYNSNHTCQLSIILTGAAFLHKVC' A
#
# COMPACT_ATOMS: atom_id res chain seq x y z
N MET A 1 11.09 -13.03 12.67
CA MET A 1 10.10 -13.97 12.09
C MET A 1 9.84 -13.58 10.63
N ILE A 2 10.60 -14.14 9.68
CA ILE A 2 10.53 -13.78 8.26
C ILE A 2 9.49 -14.70 7.60
N LYS A 3 8.29 -14.19 7.31
CA LYS A 3 7.29 -14.94 6.55
C LYS A 3 7.78 -15.10 5.10
N THR A 4 7.77 -16.32 4.59
CA THR A 4 8.16 -16.62 3.21
C THR A 4 7.24 -15.91 2.21
N LYS A 5 7.76 -15.52 1.03
CA LYS A 5 7.04 -14.75 0.00
C LYS A 5 5.64 -15.32 -0.35
N CYS A 6 5.50 -16.65 -0.37
CA CYS A 6 4.23 -17.33 -0.66
C CYS A 6 3.17 -17.08 0.41
N GLN A 7 3.58 -17.07 1.69
CA GLN A 7 2.69 -16.81 2.83
C GLN A 7 2.16 -15.38 2.77
N LEU A 8 3.01 -14.39 2.51
CA LEU A 8 2.62 -12.98 2.41
C LEU A 8 1.54 -12.78 1.33
N LYS A 9 1.73 -13.39 0.15
CA LYS A 9 0.79 -13.28 -0.99
C LYS A 9 -0.61 -13.78 -0.63
N ALA A 10 -0.71 -14.88 0.13
CA ALA A 10 -1.99 -15.42 0.60
C ALA A 10 -2.71 -14.48 1.57
N TYR A 11 -1.99 -13.87 2.52
CA TYR A 11 -2.59 -12.90 3.45
C TYR A 11 -3.13 -11.66 2.74
N PHE A 12 -2.34 -11.04 1.87
CA PHE A 12 -2.77 -9.83 1.15
C PHE A 12 -3.94 -10.11 0.19
N SER A 13 -4.00 -11.30 -0.41
CA SER A 13 -5.13 -11.72 -1.25
C SER A 13 -6.44 -11.82 -0.46
N ARG A 14 -6.39 -12.32 0.78
CA ARG A 14 -7.58 -12.37 1.65
C ARG A 14 -8.04 -10.98 2.06
N VAL A 15 -7.12 -10.14 2.52
CA VAL A 15 -7.42 -8.74 2.90
C VAL A 15 -8.00 -7.95 1.72
N TRP A 16 -7.49 -8.16 0.50
CA TRP A 16 -8.04 -7.54 -0.70
C TRP A 16 -9.48 -7.98 -1.00
N ARG A 17 -9.81 -9.27 -0.80
CA ARG A 17 -11.20 -9.75 -0.96
C ARG A 17 -12.15 -9.09 0.03
N GLU A 18 -11.71 -8.85 1.26
CA GLU A 18 -12.48 -8.16 2.29
C GLU A 18 -12.61 -6.65 2.01
N ASN A 19 -11.62 -6.04 1.35
CA ASN A 19 -11.55 -4.60 1.09
C ASN A 19 -11.52 -4.26 -0.41
N ARG A 20 -12.47 -4.80 -1.19
CA ARG A 20 -12.50 -4.68 -2.66
C ARG A 20 -12.49 -3.24 -3.20
N ARG A 21 -12.97 -2.26 -2.44
CA ARG A 21 -12.97 -0.84 -2.84
C ARG A 21 -11.64 -0.12 -2.56
N ARG A 22 -10.70 -0.75 -1.88
CA ARG A 22 -9.43 -0.15 -1.48
C ARG A 22 -8.26 -0.82 -2.18
N ILE A 23 -7.19 -0.07 -2.35
CA ILE A 23 -5.90 -0.59 -2.81
C ILE A 23 -5.26 -1.32 -1.63
N VAL A 24 -4.82 -2.55 -1.84
CA VAL A 24 -4.19 -3.37 -0.80
C VAL A 24 -2.86 -3.90 -1.32
N GLY A 25 -1.75 -3.54 -0.68
CA GLY A 25 -0.43 -3.94 -1.17
C GLY A 25 0.74 -3.36 -0.37
N PHE A 26 1.93 -3.49 -0.94
CA PHE A 26 3.19 -3.00 -0.38
C PHE A 26 4.08 -2.54 -1.54
N PRO A 27 4.99 -1.55 -1.40
CA PRO A 27 5.28 -0.68 -0.27
C PRO A 27 4.31 0.51 -0.15
N ALA A 28 4.11 0.96 1.09
CA ALA A 28 3.36 2.17 1.38
C ALA A 28 4.29 3.39 1.51
N ARG A 29 3.76 4.57 1.16
CA ARG A 29 4.47 5.86 1.11
C ARG A 29 3.58 6.99 1.63
N HIS A 30 4.15 8.17 1.86
CA HIS A 30 3.45 9.31 2.45
C HIS A 30 3.70 10.61 1.68
N HIS A 31 2.65 11.42 1.51
CA HIS A 31 2.77 12.79 1.05
C HIS A 31 2.85 13.74 2.25
N ALA A 32 3.96 14.47 2.38
CA ALA A 32 4.12 15.48 3.42
C ALA A 32 3.92 16.87 2.83
N ARG A 33 3.08 17.70 3.47
CA ARG A 33 2.95 19.11 3.09
C ARG A 33 3.97 19.93 3.88
N TYR A 34 4.81 20.69 3.18
CA TYR A 34 5.68 21.68 3.82
C TYR A 34 5.41 23.04 3.17
N GLY A 35 4.81 23.95 3.93
CA GLY A 35 4.31 25.22 3.40
C GLY A 35 3.19 25.01 2.37
N ASN A 36 3.40 25.54 1.16
CA ASN A 36 2.45 25.40 0.05
C ASN A 36 2.80 24.25 -0.91
N GLU A 37 3.87 23.51 -0.63
CA GLU A 37 4.38 22.46 -1.50
C GLU A 37 4.09 21.07 -0.92
N MET A 38 3.83 20.13 -1.81
CA MET A 38 3.58 18.72 -1.48
C MET A 38 4.82 17.90 -1.83
N TYR A 39 5.37 17.24 -0.84
CA TYR A 39 6.57 16.42 -0.96
C TYR A 39 6.22 14.94 -0.96
N TYR A 40 6.83 14.21 -1.88
CA TYR A 40 6.79 12.76 -1.87
C TYR A 40 7.88 12.23 -0.95
N ASN A 41 7.50 11.63 0.18
CA ASN A 41 8.43 11.14 1.18
C ASN A 41 8.36 9.61 1.31
N SER A 42 9.54 8.98 1.29
CA SER A 42 9.70 7.53 1.47
C SER A 42 10.24 7.13 2.84
N ASN A 43 10.47 8.08 3.75
CA ASN A 43 10.94 7.81 5.10
C ASN A 43 9.97 6.90 5.86
N HIS A 44 10.51 6.14 6.80
CA HIS A 44 9.74 5.29 7.71
C HIS A 44 8.91 6.16 8.67
N THR A 45 7.73 6.58 8.20
CA THR A 45 6.76 7.34 8.99
C THR A 45 5.57 6.45 9.37
N CYS A 46 4.96 6.71 10.52
CA CYS A 46 3.76 5.98 10.98
C CYS A 46 2.49 6.40 10.24
N GLN A 47 2.55 7.45 9.42
CA GLN A 47 1.47 7.93 8.58
C GLN A 47 1.78 7.56 7.13
N LEU A 48 0.81 6.95 6.46
CA LEU A 48 0.92 6.41 5.10
C LEU A 48 -0.32 6.85 4.32
N SER A 49 -0.11 7.34 3.10
CA SER A 49 -1.17 7.90 2.26
C SER A 49 -1.20 7.34 0.84
N ILE A 50 -0.19 6.56 0.43
CA ILE A 50 -0.06 6.01 -0.93
C ILE A 50 0.38 4.54 -0.85
N ILE A 51 -0.08 3.74 -1.79
CA ILE A 51 0.42 2.37 -2.03
C ILE A 51 0.86 2.27 -3.49
N LEU A 52 2.08 1.77 -3.73
CA LEU A 52 2.59 1.60 -5.09
C LEU A 52 1.90 0.41 -5.79
N THR A 53 1.33 0.67 -6.96
CA THR A 53 0.50 -0.29 -7.70
C THR A 53 1.28 -1.46 -8.30
N GLY A 54 2.60 -1.34 -8.47
CA GLY A 54 3.46 -2.42 -8.99
C GLY A 54 3.49 -3.68 -8.13
N ALA A 55 3.15 -3.56 -6.84
CA ALA A 55 3.02 -4.69 -5.91
C ALA A 55 1.76 -4.55 -5.03
N ALA A 56 0.65 -4.17 -5.66
CA ALA A 56 -0.65 -4.05 -5.00
C ALA A 56 -1.77 -4.75 -5.77
N PHE A 57 -2.82 -5.10 -5.02
CA PHE A 57 -4.08 -5.60 -5.55
C PHE A 57 -5.03 -4.43 -5.75
N LEU A 58 -5.50 -4.29 -6.99
CA LEU A 58 -6.44 -3.28 -7.45
C LEU A 58 -7.72 -3.97 -7.92
N HIS A 59 -8.87 -3.40 -7.59
CA HIS A 59 -10.11 -3.85 -8.18
C HIS A 59 -10.30 -3.15 -9.53
N LYS A 60 -10.26 -3.92 -10.62
CA LYS A 60 -10.68 -3.43 -11.94
C LYS A 60 -12.19 -3.31 -11.91
N VAL A 61 -12.68 -2.08 -11.88
CA VAL A 61 -14.06 -1.78 -12.24
C VAL A 61 -14.08 -1.73 -13.77
N CYS A 62 -14.89 -2.58 -14.38
CA CYS A 62 -15.11 -2.56 -15.83
C CYS A 62 -15.88 -1.30 -16.22
#